data_AF-A0A497EBF6-F1
#
_entry.id   AF-A0A497EBF6-F1
#
_cell.length_a   1.000
_cell.length_b   1.000
_cell.length_c   1.000
_cell.angle_alpha   90.00
_cell.angle_beta   90.00
_cell.angle_gamma   90.00
#
_symmetry.space_group_name_H-M   'P 1'
#
loop_
_entity.id
_entity.type
_entity.pdbx_description
1 polymer ?
#
loop_
_entity_poly.entity_id
_entity_poly.type
_entity_poly.pdbx_seq_one_letter_code
_entity_poly.pdbx_strand_id
1 'polypeptide(L)'
;MELHNLRPAPGAKRPRKRVGRGPGSGNGKTAGRGHKGQKSRSGYSRRYGFEGGQMPLVRRIPKRGFFNVFRVDYQVVNLRDLDRLFADGDEVNPTTLVEKGLIRRGPKPVKILATGDLSKKLSIVADKFSGSARSKIEAAGGTCETVAS
;
A
#
# COMPACT_ATOMS: atom_id res chain seq x y z
N MET A 1 -3.03 25.33 -27.69
CA MET A 1 -1.64 25.65 -27.27
C MET A 1 -0.76 25.39 -28.46
N GLU A 2 -0.09 26.41 -29.00
CA GLU A 2 0.86 26.24 -30.10
C GLU A 2 2.25 25.90 -29.54
N LEU A 3 3.12 25.31 -30.36
CA LEU A 3 4.46 24.85 -29.93
C LEU A 3 5.26 25.95 -29.22
N HIS A 4 5.11 27.21 -29.64
CA HIS A 4 5.84 28.35 -29.08
C HIS A 4 5.29 28.83 -27.72
N ASN A 5 4.11 28.36 -27.29
CA ASN A 5 3.44 28.78 -26.06
C ASN A 5 3.36 27.67 -25.00
N LEU A 6 4.11 26.58 -25.16
CA LEU A 6 4.13 25.48 -24.20
C LEU A 6 4.73 25.92 -22.87
N ARG A 7 3.91 25.90 -21.81
CA ARG A 7 4.34 26.16 -20.43
C ARG A 7 3.96 24.96 -19.55
N PRO A 8 4.86 24.46 -18.70
CA PRO A 8 4.49 23.44 -17.73
C PRO A 8 3.52 24.04 -16.71
N ALA A 9 2.67 23.20 -16.11
CA ALA A 9 1.85 23.61 -14.98
C ALA A 9 2.74 24.18 -13.85
N PRO A 10 2.32 25.25 -13.16
CA PRO A 10 3.06 25.80 -12.04
C PRO A 10 3.46 24.72 -11.03
N GLY A 11 4.75 24.65 -10.67
CA GLY A 11 5.28 23.65 -9.74
C GLY A 11 5.66 22.29 -10.34
N ALA A 12 5.27 22.00 -11.60
CA ALA A 12 5.62 20.73 -12.24
C ALA A 12 7.14 20.56 -12.49
N LYS A 13 7.88 21.67 -12.62
CA LYS A 13 9.34 21.67 -12.75
C LYS A 13 9.96 22.59 -11.71
N ARG A 14 11.03 22.12 -11.08
CA ARG A 14 11.88 22.90 -10.17
C ARG A 14 13.28 23.03 -10.76
N PRO A 15 13.92 24.22 -10.68
CA PRO A 15 15.29 24.38 -11.18
C PRO A 15 16.25 23.50 -10.37
N ARG A 16 17.11 22.73 -11.06
CA ARG A 16 18.14 21.92 -10.39
C ARG A 16 19.22 22.83 -9.79
N LYS A 17 19.67 22.52 -8.57
CA LYS A 17 20.84 23.19 -7.98
C LYS A 17 22.11 22.71 -8.68
N ARG A 18 22.79 23.60 -9.40
CA ARG A 18 24.10 23.32 -10.01
C ARG A 18 25.20 23.60 -8.98
N VAL A 19 25.79 22.53 -8.44
CA VAL A 19 26.86 22.64 -7.42
C VAL A 19 28.22 22.94 -8.07
N GLY A 20 29.14 23.56 -7.33
CA GLY A 20 30.49 23.87 -7.83
C GLY A 20 30.52 24.99 -8.89
N ARG A 21 29.63 25.98 -8.79
CA ARG A 21 29.52 27.12 -9.73
C ARG A 21 29.57 28.46 -8.99
N GLY A 22 30.75 28.81 -8.50
CA GLY A 22 31.03 30.11 -7.87
C GLY A 22 30.51 30.26 -6.43
N PRO A 23 31.06 31.24 -5.67
CA PRO A 23 30.74 31.45 -4.26
C PRO A 23 29.31 31.92 -4.01
N GLY A 24 28.73 32.74 -4.90
CA GLY A 24 27.35 33.27 -4.75
C GLY A 24 26.26 32.19 -4.75
N SER A 25 26.55 30.96 -5.19
CA SER A 25 25.61 29.83 -5.15
C SER A 25 25.47 29.17 -3.77
N GLY A 26 26.33 29.52 -2.81
CA GLY A 26 26.45 28.86 -1.50
C GLY A 26 27.05 27.44 -1.54
N ASN A 27 27.13 26.81 -2.72
CA ASN A 27 27.70 25.48 -2.94
C ASN A 27 28.93 25.52 -3.87
N GLY A 28 29.66 26.63 -3.88
CA GLY A 28 30.82 26.83 -4.76
C GLY A 28 32.02 25.96 -4.36
N LYS A 29 32.67 26.30 -3.24
CA LYS A 29 34.01 25.77 -2.88
C LYS A 29 34.04 24.27 -2.60
N THR A 30 33.08 23.75 -1.84
CA THR A 30 33.08 22.34 -1.39
C THR A 30 31.92 21.52 -1.96
N ALA A 31 31.09 22.12 -2.81
CA ALA A 31 29.88 21.50 -3.35
C ALA A 31 28.94 20.89 -2.29
N GLY A 32 29.00 21.37 -1.03
CA GLY A 32 28.22 20.85 0.10
C GLY A 32 28.83 19.62 0.81
N ARG A 33 30.07 19.23 0.47
CA ARG A 33 30.74 18.04 1.04
C ARG A 33 31.66 18.32 2.23
N GLY A 34 31.90 19.60 2.56
CA GLY A 34 32.88 20.01 3.58
C GLY A 34 34.33 19.96 3.08
N HIS A 35 35.30 20.10 3.99
CA HIS A 35 36.72 20.29 3.63
C HIS A 35 37.51 18.99 3.41
N LYS A 36 37.60 18.13 4.44
CA LYS A 36 38.43 16.91 4.44
C LYS A 36 37.64 15.74 5.01
N GLY A 37 38.11 14.51 4.76
CA GLY A 37 37.51 13.27 5.26
C GLY A 37 37.02 12.36 4.14
N GLN A 38 36.75 11.09 4.48
CA GLN A 38 36.41 10.05 3.52
C GLN A 38 35.22 10.44 2.61
N LYS A 39 34.18 11.05 3.19
CA LYS A 39 32.96 11.52 2.49
C LYS A 39 33.19 12.61 1.44
N SER A 40 34.29 13.37 1.57
CA SER A 40 34.60 14.48 0.66
C SER A 40 35.29 14.03 -0.63
N ARG A 41 35.83 12.80 -0.67
CA ARG A 41 36.61 12.26 -1.80
C ARG A 41 35.71 11.80 -2.95
N SER A 42 36.27 11.77 -4.16
CA SER A 42 35.63 11.16 -5.33
C SER A 42 35.43 9.65 -5.09
N GLY A 43 34.30 9.12 -5.55
CA GLY A 43 34.01 7.68 -5.43
C GLY A 43 33.71 7.19 -4.00
N TYR A 44 33.59 8.09 -3.01
CA TYR A 44 33.20 7.66 -1.67
C TYR A 44 31.87 6.91 -1.69
N SER A 45 31.89 5.69 -1.17
CA SER A 45 30.70 4.92 -0.86
C SER A 45 30.88 4.26 0.51
N ARG A 46 29.76 4.02 1.17
CA ARG A 46 29.68 3.21 2.38
C ARG A 46 28.55 2.22 2.18
N ARG A 47 28.77 0.96 2.55
CA ARG A 47 27.69 -0.03 2.57
C ARG A 47 26.59 0.44 3.50
N TYR A 48 25.35 0.45 3.02
CA TYR A 48 24.19 0.75 3.85
C TYR A 48 24.16 -0.22 5.04
N GLY A 49 24.05 0.31 6.27
CA GLY A 49 24.11 -0.47 7.51
C GLY A 49 25.52 -0.80 8.04
N PHE A 50 26.61 -0.31 7.43
CA PHE A 50 27.93 -0.34 8.09
C PHE A 50 27.87 0.56 9.34
N GLU A 51 28.47 0.15 10.47
CA GLU A 51 28.45 0.89 11.76
C GLU A 51 29.87 1.27 12.24
N GLY A 52 30.85 1.39 11.33
CA GLY A 52 32.20 1.89 11.69
C GLY A 52 33.13 0.85 12.31
N GLY A 53 32.87 -0.44 12.09
CA GLY A 53 33.62 -1.56 12.68
C GLY A 53 32.84 -2.33 13.74
N GLN A 54 31.79 -1.71 14.29
CA GLN A 54 30.82 -2.40 15.15
C GLN A 54 30.03 -3.45 14.36
N MET A 55 29.60 -4.51 15.06
CA MET A 55 28.69 -5.52 14.52
C MET A 55 27.35 -4.87 14.11
N PRO A 56 26.96 -4.89 12.82
CA PRO A 56 25.74 -4.26 12.35
C PRO A 56 24.49 -4.78 13.05
N LEU A 57 23.48 -3.92 13.23
CA LEU A 57 22.21 -4.27 13.87
C LEU A 57 21.57 -5.56 13.30
N VAL A 58 21.60 -5.73 11.98
CA VAL A 58 21.01 -6.90 11.28
C VAL A 58 21.68 -8.23 11.68
N ARG A 59 22.92 -8.19 12.17
CA ARG A 59 23.64 -9.36 12.70
C ARG A 59 23.45 -9.55 14.20
N ARG A 60 23.12 -8.48 14.94
CA ARG A 60 22.86 -8.51 16.38
C ARG A 60 21.49 -9.12 16.70
N ILE A 61 20.51 -8.91 15.82
CA ILE A 61 19.15 -9.41 15.99
C ILE A 61 19.06 -10.88 15.51
N PRO A 62 18.46 -11.80 16.28
CA PRO A 62 18.29 -13.18 15.85
C PRO A 62 17.30 -13.28 14.66
N LYS A 63 17.54 -14.24 13.78
CA LYS A 63 16.53 -14.63 12.78
C LYS A 63 15.38 -15.34 13.51
N ARG A 64 14.13 -14.96 13.22
CA ARG A 64 12.95 -15.53 13.89
C ARG A 64 11.89 -15.93 12.88
N GLY A 65 11.31 -17.12 13.08
CA GLY A 65 10.20 -17.65 12.28
C GLY A 65 10.64 -18.36 10.99
N PHE A 66 9.64 -18.83 10.25
CA PHE A 66 9.77 -19.45 8.93
C PHE A 66 8.67 -18.94 8.00
N PHE A 67 8.83 -19.12 6.68
CA PHE A 67 7.82 -18.74 5.70
C PHE A 67 6.95 -19.94 5.34
N ASN A 68 5.65 -19.84 5.56
CA ASN A 68 4.69 -20.87 5.12
C ASN A 68 4.33 -20.66 3.65
N VAL A 69 4.73 -21.59 2.79
CA VAL A 69 4.47 -21.55 1.33
C VAL A 69 3.00 -21.79 1.00
N PHE A 70 2.25 -22.49 1.86
CA PHE A 70 0.83 -22.82 1.66
C PHE A 70 -0.12 -21.81 2.32
N ARG A 71 0.39 -20.64 2.71
CA ARG A 71 -0.44 -19.60 3.32
C ARG A 71 -1.44 -19.07 2.29
N VAL A 72 -2.73 -19.23 2.57
CA VAL A 72 -3.82 -18.65 1.78
C VAL A 72 -4.06 -17.21 2.23
N ASP A 73 -3.79 -16.25 1.35
CA ASP A 73 -4.07 -14.83 1.58
C ASP A 73 -5.41 -14.44 0.96
N TYR A 74 -6.33 -13.98 1.81
CA TYR A 74 -7.67 -13.56 1.41
C TYR A 74 -7.70 -12.08 1.00
N GLN A 75 -8.57 -11.75 0.06
CA GLN A 75 -9.01 -10.38 -0.22
C GLN A 75 -10.08 -10.01 0.81
N VAL A 76 -9.81 -8.98 1.61
CA VAL A 76 -10.68 -8.59 2.71
C VAL A 76 -11.66 -7.53 2.25
N VAL A 77 -12.95 -7.76 2.50
CA VAL A 77 -14.04 -6.80 2.28
C VAL A 77 -14.76 -6.57 3.60
N ASN A 78 -15.11 -5.32 3.91
CA ASN A 78 -15.80 -4.96 5.15
C ASN A 78 -17.27 -4.60 4.91
N LEU A 79 -18.11 -4.78 5.94
CA LEU A 79 -19.54 -4.45 5.87
C LEU A 79 -19.82 -2.99 5.47
N ARG A 80 -19.03 -2.03 5.97
CA ARG A 80 -19.16 -0.60 5.59
C ARG A 80 -19.07 -0.35 4.09
N ASP A 81 -18.24 -1.14 3.40
CA ASP A 81 -17.95 -0.95 1.98
C ASP A 81 -19.09 -1.57 1.15
N LEU A 82 -19.70 -2.64 1.66
CA LEU A 82 -20.90 -3.24 1.10
C LEU A 82 -22.11 -2.31 1.26
N ASP A 83 -22.35 -1.78 2.46
CA ASP A 83 -23.45 -0.86 2.74
C ASP A 83 -23.38 0.40 1.85
N ARG A 84 -22.17 0.89 1.54
CA ARG A 84 -22.00 2.05 0.64
C ARG A 84 -22.31 1.76 -0.82
N LEU A 85 -21.94 0.59 -1.34
CA LEU A 85 -21.88 0.35 -2.79
C LEU A 85 -23.01 -0.51 -3.37
N PHE A 86 -23.73 -1.21 -2.49
CA PHE A 86 -24.85 -2.08 -2.84
C PHE A 86 -26.17 -1.48 -2.36
N ALA A 87 -27.24 -1.77 -3.09
CA ALA A 87 -28.61 -1.43 -2.73
C ALA A 87 -29.25 -2.55 -1.90
N ASP A 88 -30.41 -2.28 -1.32
CA ASP A 88 -31.16 -3.28 -0.54
C ASP A 88 -31.65 -4.41 -1.46
N GLY A 89 -31.40 -5.65 -1.09
CA GLY A 89 -31.72 -6.85 -1.86
C GLY A 89 -30.68 -7.28 -2.90
N ASP A 90 -29.57 -6.54 -3.06
CA ASP A 90 -28.53 -6.88 -4.02
C ASP A 90 -27.79 -8.19 -3.66
N GLU A 91 -27.40 -8.93 -4.70
CA GLU A 91 -26.53 -10.09 -4.59
C GLU A 91 -25.06 -9.64 -4.65
N VAL A 92 -24.31 -9.97 -3.60
CA VAL A 92 -22.88 -9.70 -3.48
C VAL A 92 -22.14 -11.01 -3.77
N ASN A 93 -21.52 -11.08 -4.93
CA ASN A 93 -20.72 -12.22 -5.39
C ASN A 93 -19.33 -11.75 -5.84
N PRO A 94 -18.34 -12.66 -6.04
CA PRO A 94 -17.00 -12.25 -6.44
C PRO A 94 -16.97 -11.42 -7.73
N THR A 95 -17.91 -11.61 -8.66
CA THR A 95 -17.99 -10.84 -9.91
C THR A 95 -18.46 -9.41 -9.68
N THR A 96 -19.56 -9.20 -8.96
CA THR A 96 -20.07 -7.86 -8.60
C THR A 96 -19.09 -7.09 -7.70
N LEU A 97 -18.36 -7.79 -6.82
CA LEU A 97 -17.29 -7.18 -6.04
C LEU A 97 -16.13 -6.66 -6.92
N VAL A 98 -15.81 -7.35 -8.02
CA VAL A 98 -14.82 -6.88 -9.00
C VAL A 98 -15.35 -5.67 -9.76
N GLU A 99 -16.60 -5.71 -10.23
CA GLU A 99 -17.23 -4.61 -10.98
C GLU A 99 -17.31 -3.32 -10.16
N LYS A 100 -17.62 -3.44 -8.86
CA LYS A 100 -17.63 -2.32 -7.91
C LYS A 100 -16.22 -1.92 -7.43
N GLY A 101 -15.18 -2.61 -7.88
CA GLY A 101 -13.78 -2.31 -7.57
C GLY A 101 -13.35 -2.60 -6.13
N LEU A 102 -14.12 -3.42 -5.39
CA LEU A 102 -13.81 -3.81 -4.01
C LEU A 102 -12.75 -4.90 -3.92
N ILE A 103 -12.72 -5.79 -4.91
CA ILE A 103 -11.68 -6.81 -5.03
C ILE A 103 -11.02 -6.74 -6.40
N ARG A 104 -9.78 -7.23 -6.50
CA ARG A 104 -9.12 -7.40 -7.80
C ARG A 104 -9.48 -8.77 -8.36
N ARG A 105 -9.68 -8.84 -9.67
CA ARG A 105 -9.81 -10.11 -10.38
C ARG A 105 -8.54 -10.93 -10.17
N GLY A 106 -8.68 -12.14 -9.65
CA GLY A 106 -7.55 -13.02 -9.39
C GLY A 106 -7.92 -14.26 -8.57
N PRO A 107 -6.94 -15.14 -8.29
CA PRO A 107 -7.19 -16.42 -7.62
C PRO A 107 -7.33 -16.32 -6.10
N LYS A 108 -7.24 -15.10 -5.53
CA LYS A 108 -7.27 -14.92 -4.08
C LYS A 108 -8.72 -15.00 -3.58
N PRO A 109 -9.04 -15.88 -2.62
CA PRO A 109 -10.37 -16.01 -2.05
C PRO A 109 -10.78 -14.75 -1.29
N VAL A 110 -12.08 -14.51 -1.15
CA VAL A 110 -12.67 -13.35 -0.52
C VAL A 110 -13.08 -13.67 0.92
N LYS A 111 -12.73 -12.77 1.85
CA LYS A 111 -13.16 -12.85 3.25
C LYS A 111 -13.90 -11.60 3.69
N ILE A 112 -15.07 -11.78 4.30
CA ILE A 112 -15.89 -10.68 4.81
C ILE A 112 -15.68 -10.49 6.31
N LEU A 113 -15.42 -9.23 6.69
CA LEU A 113 -15.17 -8.80 8.06
C LEU A 113 -16.21 -7.79 8.55
N ALA A 114 -16.45 -7.79 9.87
CA ALA A 114 -17.53 -7.06 10.52
C ALA A 114 -17.27 -5.56 10.79
N THR A 115 -16.36 -4.93 10.04
CA THR A 115 -16.02 -3.52 10.27
C THR A 115 -17.10 -2.61 9.69
N GLY A 116 -17.72 -1.81 10.56
CA GLY A 116 -18.87 -0.96 10.23
C GLY A 116 -20.21 -1.65 10.47
N ASP A 117 -21.28 -0.95 10.12
CA ASP A 117 -22.65 -1.42 10.24
C ASP A 117 -23.24 -1.67 8.87
N LEU A 118 -24.17 -2.62 8.82
CA LEU A 118 -24.90 -3.00 7.62
C LEU A 118 -26.37 -2.73 7.90
N SER A 119 -26.94 -1.75 7.19
CA SER A 119 -28.35 -1.39 7.31
C SER A 119 -29.22 -2.11 6.29
N LYS A 120 -28.60 -2.60 5.21
CA LYS A 120 -29.24 -3.20 4.04
C LYS A 120 -29.24 -4.72 4.12
N LYS A 121 -30.32 -5.32 3.65
CA LYS A 121 -30.45 -6.75 3.45
C LYS A 121 -29.71 -7.13 2.17
N LEU A 122 -28.59 -7.83 2.32
CA LEU A 122 -27.77 -8.30 1.18
C LEU A 122 -27.71 -9.83 1.17
N SER A 123 -27.73 -10.42 -0.03
CA SER A 123 -27.39 -11.84 -0.21
C SER A 123 -25.92 -11.94 -0.55
N ILE A 124 -25.10 -12.49 0.35
CA ILE A 124 -23.64 -12.41 0.19
C ILE A 124 -23.03 -13.80 0.02
N VAL A 125 -22.33 -13.98 -1.11
CA VAL A 125 -21.64 -15.18 -1.54
C VAL A 125 -20.12 -14.93 -1.49
N ALA A 126 -19.41 -15.56 -0.55
CA ALA A 126 -17.95 -15.42 -0.40
C ALA A 126 -17.28 -16.67 0.18
N ASP A 127 -15.97 -16.83 0.01
CA ASP A 127 -15.25 -18.02 0.48
C ASP A 127 -15.19 -18.12 2.01
N LYS A 128 -15.14 -16.98 2.72
CA LYS A 128 -15.05 -16.97 4.18
C LYS A 128 -15.71 -15.75 4.83
N PHE A 129 -16.28 -15.96 6.01
CA PHE A 129 -16.84 -14.89 6.84
C PHE A 129 -16.21 -14.93 8.23
N SER A 130 -16.04 -13.76 8.85
CA SER A 130 -15.81 -13.70 10.30
C SER A 130 -17.11 -13.99 11.06
N GLY A 131 -17.02 -14.59 12.25
CA GLY A 131 -18.20 -14.91 13.07
C GLY A 131 -19.06 -13.68 13.36
N SER A 132 -18.42 -12.56 13.73
CA SER A 132 -19.12 -11.29 13.95
C SER A 132 -19.75 -10.71 12.68
N ALA A 133 -19.19 -10.97 11.50
CA ALA A 133 -19.78 -10.49 10.25
C ALA A 133 -21.07 -11.24 9.94
N ARG A 134 -21.08 -12.57 10.12
CA ARG A 134 -22.29 -13.39 9.93
C ARG A 134 -23.42 -12.89 10.83
N SER A 135 -23.15 -12.70 12.12
CA SER A 135 -24.17 -12.22 13.05
C SER A 135 -24.73 -10.84 12.67
N LYS A 136 -23.89 -9.91 12.20
CA LYS A 136 -24.36 -8.59 11.74
C LYS A 136 -25.17 -8.67 10.44
N ILE A 137 -24.79 -9.55 9.51
CA ILE A 137 -25.52 -9.75 8.24
C ILE A 137 -26.89 -10.38 8.50
N GLU A 138 -26.93 -11.42 9.33
CA GLU A 138 -28.18 -12.09 9.74
C GLU A 138 -29.09 -11.15 10.54
N ALA A 139 -28.52 -10.30 11.40
CA ALA A 139 -29.28 -9.27 12.13
C ALA A 139 -29.91 -8.22 11.20
N ALA A 140 -29.27 -7.91 10.07
CA ALA A 140 -29.83 -7.07 9.01
C ALA A 140 -30.80 -7.83 8.09
N GLY A 141 -31.06 -9.12 8.36
CA GLY A 141 -31.95 -9.98 7.57
C GLY A 141 -31.35 -10.49 6.26
N GLY A 142 -30.03 -10.36 6.07
CA GLY A 142 -29.30 -10.84 4.90
C GLY A 142 -28.91 -12.32 4.99
N THR A 143 -28.41 -12.89 3.90
CA THR A 143 -27.97 -14.29 3.79
C THR A 143 -26.47 -14.38 3.59
N CYS A 144 -25.82 -15.38 4.22
CA CYS A 144 -24.40 -15.65 4.09
C CYS A 144 -24.20 -17.03 3.45
N GLU A 145 -23.79 -17.05 2.18
CA GLU A 145 -23.47 -18.28 1.46
C GLU A 145 -21.96 -18.43 1.30
N THR A 146 -21.44 -19.61 1.66
CA THR A 146 -20.04 -19.94 1.45
C THR A 146 -19.86 -20.75 0.18
N VAL A 147 -19.12 -20.21 -0.78
CA VAL A 147 -18.65 -20.99 -1.94
C VAL A 147 -17.59 -21.95 -1.42
N ALA A 148 -17.90 -23.24 -1.38
CA ALA A 148 -16.92 -24.24 -1.03
C ALA A 148 -15.81 -24.24 -2.09
N SER A 149 -14.56 -24.00 -1.66
CA SER A 149 -13.35 -24.23 -2.45
C SER A 149 -12.78 -25.61 -2.14
#